data_AF-A0AAW0UHW6-F1
#
_entry.id   AF-A0AAW0UHW6-F1
#
_cell.length_a   1.000
_cell.length_b   1.000
_cell.length_c   1.000
_cell.angle_alpha   90.00
_cell.angle_beta   90.00
_cell.angle_gamma   90.00
#
_symmetry.space_group_name_H-M   'P 1'
#
loop_
_entity.id
_entity.type
_entity.pdbx_description
1 polymer ?
#
loop_
_entity_poly.entity_id
_entity_poly.type
_entity_poly.pdbx_seq_one_letter_code
_entity_poly.pdbx_strand_id
1 'polypeptide(L)'
;MVVVIRTSWRCRNGDIRLQKRWRGFTGGGVPQRGQSMAIVADRNGGGGGGHTTLKKANNVISTVAKKCSALGLKINFGKSKAVYFNGKTPQVPLQIEPHAIEWTSHHPYLGILIDKELNFKRQVTTMKERITTRLKTMRAITSTEGGANFQVLKLFYVHAIRSIVDYAAPLIASLAPNEMEHLEKLQNQALRIMLGAPGWTKIVNMRAEADLPQINHRVHAMNTSLLAKTLAQPRYSEVARRVQQSLAQDEDLFTKRTWAHTTAQGIKTLQVQAPLLSRTTDAQHPDYEPPPPWQEPLYHFSVTRLTASKASLSADDLTAQLDRHSAPWMMQTLRYISPMDQSILRHTELLLLLCTAITLASSAYQTTHQRCRQN
;
A
#
# COMPACT_ATOMS: atom_id res chain seq x y z
N MET A 1 8.98 -1.74 10.42
CA MET A 1 9.49 -0.37 10.61
C MET A 1 10.69 -0.18 9.70
N VAL A 2 10.54 0.46 8.53
CA VAL A 2 11.70 0.70 7.66
C VAL A 2 12.40 1.97 8.11
N VAL A 3 13.66 1.81 8.51
CA VAL A 3 14.55 2.92 8.81
C VAL A 3 15.31 3.22 7.52
N VAL A 4 14.78 4.10 6.68
CA VAL A 4 15.56 4.61 5.54
C VAL A 4 16.54 5.64 6.06
N ILE A 5 17.78 5.24 6.29
CA ILE A 5 18.90 6.12 6.65
C ILE A 5 19.42 6.78 5.38
N ARG A 6 18.71 7.82 4.93
CA ARG A 6 19.25 8.77 3.94
C ARG A 6 20.28 9.64 4.66
N THR A 7 21.55 9.53 4.32
CA THR A 7 22.66 10.32 4.91
C THR A 7 22.71 11.75 4.34
N SER A 8 21.55 12.40 4.26
CA SER A 8 21.40 13.84 4.01
C SER A 8 20.49 14.43 5.06
N TRP A 9 20.87 14.29 6.33
CA TRP A 9 20.31 15.09 7.42
C TRP A 9 21.44 15.97 7.95
N ARG A 10 21.36 17.26 7.62
CA ARG A 10 22.06 18.30 8.36
C ARG A 10 21.37 18.31 9.72
N CYS A 11 22.00 17.71 10.73
CA CYS A 11 21.53 17.74 12.12
C CYS A 11 21.25 19.19 12.51
N ARG A 12 19.98 19.55 12.65
CA ARG A 12 19.56 20.57 13.60
C ARG A 12 18.48 19.93 14.46
N ASN A 13 18.87 19.70 15.72
CA ASN A 13 18.06 19.30 16.87
C ASN A 13 17.39 17.93 16.80
N GLY A 14 18.15 16.89 17.21
CA GLY A 14 17.82 15.90 18.25
C GLY A 14 16.47 15.14 18.30
N ASP A 15 15.49 15.45 17.47
CA ASP A 15 14.10 15.09 17.74
C ASP A 15 13.56 14.09 16.71
N ILE A 16 13.89 12.80 16.90
CA ILE A 16 13.26 11.71 16.14
C ILE A 16 11.88 11.46 16.76
N ARG A 17 10.86 12.18 16.28
CA ARG A 17 9.45 11.85 16.54
C ARG A 17 9.06 10.58 15.77
N LEU A 18 8.95 9.46 16.49
CA LEU A 18 8.29 8.24 15.99
C LEU A 18 6.80 8.56 15.81
N GLN A 19 6.37 8.88 14.59
CA GLN A 19 4.94 9.07 14.33
C GLN A 19 4.21 7.72 14.37
N LYS A 20 3.39 7.53 15.42
CA LYS A 20 2.34 6.51 15.46
C LYS A 20 1.34 6.79 14.33
N ARG A 21 1.30 5.95 13.31
CA ARG A 21 0.07 5.70 12.53
C ARG A 21 0.07 4.26 12.01
N TRP A 22 -0.48 3.36 12.82
CA TRP A 22 -1.00 2.09 12.32
C TRP A 22 -2.25 2.42 11.49
N ARG A 23 -2.20 2.20 10.18
CA ARG A 23 -3.43 1.89 9.44
C ARG A 23 -3.54 0.37 9.43
N GLY A 24 -4.40 -0.16 10.29
CA GLY A 24 -4.87 -1.54 10.15
C GLY A 24 -5.59 -1.65 8.81
N PHE A 25 -4.99 -2.38 7.87
CA PHE A 25 -5.75 -2.93 6.76
C PHE A 25 -6.47 -4.15 7.32
N THR A 26 -7.76 -4.00 7.59
CA THR A 26 -8.66 -5.11 7.94
C THR A 26 -8.90 -5.95 6.69
N GLY A 27 -8.01 -6.90 6.45
CA GLY A 27 -8.28 -8.09 5.66
C GLY A 27 -8.11 -9.28 6.59
N GLY A 28 -9.19 -10.02 6.83
CA GLY A 28 -9.23 -11.19 7.72
C GLY A 28 -8.12 -12.18 7.38
N GLY A 29 -7.12 -12.23 8.24
CA GLY A 29 -5.95 -13.08 8.13
C GLY A 29 -5.06 -12.84 9.33
N VAL A 30 -4.88 -13.86 10.15
CA VAL A 30 -4.11 -13.87 11.40
C VAL A 30 -2.79 -13.07 11.29
N PRO A 31 -2.49 -12.13 12.21
CA PRO A 31 -1.24 -11.39 12.19
C PRO A 31 -0.10 -12.24 12.78
N GLN A 32 0.43 -13.21 12.03
CA GLN A 32 1.77 -13.78 12.28
C GLN A 32 2.90 -12.94 11.66
N ARG A 33 2.58 -11.79 11.08
CA ARG A 33 3.55 -10.87 10.48
C ARG A 33 4.21 -10.00 11.55
N GLY A 34 5.14 -10.59 12.32
CA GLY A 34 6.16 -9.83 13.04
C GLY A 34 6.79 -8.79 12.10
N GLN A 35 6.88 -7.54 12.56
CA GLN A 35 7.24 -6.40 11.73
C GLN A 35 8.69 -6.52 11.24
N SER A 36 8.90 -6.48 9.93
CA SER A 36 10.25 -6.43 9.35
C SER A 36 10.80 -5.00 9.45
N MET A 37 12.07 -4.89 9.81
CA MET A 37 12.83 -3.64 9.75
C MET A 37 13.82 -3.73 8.59
N ALA A 38 13.61 -2.90 7.57
CA ALA A 38 14.60 -2.71 6.52
C ALA A 38 15.37 -1.44 6.83
N ILE A 39 16.69 -1.54 6.87
CA ILE A 39 17.58 -0.41 7.08
C ILE A 39 18.21 -0.09 5.73
N VAL A 40 17.95 1.10 5.21
CA VAL A 40 18.50 1.57 3.92
C VAL A 40 19.63 2.54 4.23
N ALA A 41 20.85 2.24 3.84
CA ALA A 41 21.97 3.18 3.89
C ALA A 41 22.25 3.71 2.48
N ASP A 42 22.20 5.04 2.30
CA ASP A 42 22.50 5.70 1.03
C ASP A 42 23.96 6.23 1.01
N ARG A 43 24.63 6.12 -0.14
CA ARG A 43 25.98 6.64 -0.38
C ARG A 43 25.86 7.94 -1.19
N ASN A 44 25.77 9.07 -0.51
CA ASN A 44 25.99 10.36 -1.19
C ASN A 44 27.50 10.54 -1.47
N GLY A 45 27.81 10.97 -2.69
CA GLY A 45 29.15 11.02 -3.28
C GLY A 45 30.23 11.66 -2.39
N GLY A 46 31.42 11.06 -2.46
CA GLY A 46 32.63 11.45 -1.74
C GLY A 46 33.50 10.22 -1.47
N GLY A 47 34.52 10.02 -2.31
CA GLY A 47 35.50 8.94 -2.14
C GLY A 47 36.28 9.12 -0.84
N GLY A 48 35.91 8.40 0.22
CA GLY A 48 36.63 8.41 1.51
C GLY A 48 35.82 7.99 2.75
N GLY A 49 34.48 7.95 2.70
CA GLY A 49 33.63 7.89 3.91
C GLY A 49 32.90 6.57 4.23
N GLY A 50 33.34 5.41 3.76
CA GLY A 50 32.60 4.14 3.96
C GLY A 50 32.44 3.76 5.44
N HIS A 51 33.51 3.89 6.22
CA HIS A 51 33.52 3.52 7.63
C HIS A 51 32.69 4.47 8.51
N THR A 52 32.70 5.77 8.22
CA THR A 52 31.89 6.76 8.96
C THR A 52 30.40 6.58 8.69
N THR A 53 30.03 6.17 7.48
CA THR A 53 28.64 5.87 7.10
C THR A 53 28.11 4.64 7.86
N LEU A 54 28.90 3.58 7.99
CA LEU A 54 28.52 2.38 8.74
C LEU A 54 28.39 2.63 10.24
N LYS A 55 29.31 3.42 10.82
CA LYS A 55 29.21 3.87 12.21
C LYS A 55 27.92 4.67 12.47
N LYS A 56 27.59 5.61 11.58
CA LYS A 56 26.32 6.35 11.65
C LYS A 56 25.12 5.42 11.56
N ALA A 57 25.15 4.44 10.66
CA ALA A 57 24.09 3.45 10.54
C ALA A 57 23.90 2.65 11.83
N ASN A 58 24.98 2.11 12.41
CA ASN A 58 24.94 1.39 13.68
C ASN A 58 24.42 2.26 14.84
N ASN A 59 24.77 3.55 14.90
CA ASN A 59 24.26 4.47 15.93
C ASN A 59 22.75 4.71 15.81
N VAL A 60 22.24 4.83 14.58
CA VAL A 60 20.79 4.98 14.35
C VAL A 60 20.07 3.68 14.72
N ILE A 61 20.63 2.54 14.31
CA ILE A 61 20.09 1.21 14.62
C ILE A 61 20.02 1.00 16.14
N SER A 62 21.06 1.33 16.89
CA SER A 62 21.07 1.21 18.35
C SER A 62 20.07 2.17 19.01
N THR A 63 19.92 3.40 18.49
CA THR A 63 18.92 4.36 18.95
C THR A 63 17.49 3.83 18.72
N VAL A 64 17.23 3.25 17.55
CA VAL A 64 15.94 2.63 17.23
C VAL A 64 15.69 1.43 18.11
N ALA A 65 16.68 0.56 18.32
CA ALA A 65 16.57 -0.58 19.23
C ALA A 65 16.23 -0.15 20.66
N LYS A 66 16.91 0.86 21.20
CA LYS A 66 16.62 1.44 22.53
C LYS A 66 15.19 1.98 22.61
N LYS A 67 14.72 2.72 21.60
CA LYS A 67 13.33 3.22 21.57
C LYS A 67 12.31 2.08 21.46
N CYS A 68 12.59 1.05 20.66
CA CYS A 68 11.74 -0.13 20.57
C CYS A 68 11.62 -0.82 21.94
N SER A 69 12.73 -1.03 22.64
CA SER A 69 12.74 -1.60 23.99
C SER A 69 11.97 -0.74 25.00
N ALA A 70 12.16 0.59 24.97
CA ALA A 70 11.42 1.52 25.82
C ALA A 70 9.90 1.48 25.55
N LEU A 71 9.50 1.17 24.32
CA LEU A 71 8.09 0.99 23.93
C LEU A 71 7.58 -0.44 24.15
N GLY A 72 8.40 -1.36 24.68
CA GLY A 72 8.04 -2.77 24.86
C GLY A 72 7.93 -3.58 23.56
N LEU A 73 8.56 -3.11 22.47
CA LEU A 73 8.55 -3.75 21.16
C LEU A 73 9.75 -4.68 20.98
N LYS A 74 9.49 -5.96 20.72
CA LYS A 74 10.53 -6.96 20.39
C LYS A 74 10.85 -6.95 18.89
N ILE A 75 12.13 -6.78 18.55
CA ILE A 75 12.63 -6.83 17.17
C ILE A 75 12.82 -8.30 16.75
N ASN A 76 12.39 -8.63 15.53
CA ASN A 76 12.65 -9.95 14.93
C ASN A 76 13.91 -9.89 14.07
N PHE A 77 14.98 -10.54 14.52
CA PHE A 77 16.27 -10.55 13.83
C PHE A 77 16.24 -11.35 12.51
N GLY A 78 15.52 -12.48 12.45
CA GLY A 78 15.42 -13.29 11.22
C GLY A 78 14.76 -12.54 10.06
N LYS A 79 13.81 -11.65 10.37
CA LYS A 79 13.14 -10.78 9.39
C LYS A 79 13.89 -9.48 9.09
N SER A 80 14.92 -9.16 9.87
CA SER A 80 15.70 -7.94 9.71
C SER A 80 16.90 -8.24 8.83
N LYS A 81 16.98 -7.59 7.67
CA LYS A 81 18.07 -7.75 6.71
C LYS A 81 18.55 -6.37 6.28
N ALA A 82 19.83 -6.28 5.94
CA ALA A 82 20.45 -5.04 5.48
C ALA A 82 20.74 -5.09 3.98
N VAL A 83 20.41 -4.03 3.27
CA VAL A 83 20.72 -3.87 1.85
C VAL A 83 21.59 -2.63 1.69
N TYR A 84 22.76 -2.81 1.07
CA TYR A 84 23.70 -1.72 0.80
C TYR A 84 23.57 -1.27 -0.65
N PHE A 85 23.05 -0.06 -0.89
CA PHE A 85 22.78 0.44 -2.23
C PHE A 85 24.03 0.98 -2.93
N ASN A 86 24.09 0.82 -4.26
CA ASN A 86 25.06 1.51 -5.14
C ASN A 86 26.54 1.43 -4.68
N GLY A 87 27.04 0.23 -4.39
CA GLY A 87 28.46 0.01 -4.08
C GLY A 87 28.79 -1.42 -3.69
N LYS A 88 30.05 -1.71 -3.34
CA LYS A 88 30.42 -3.03 -2.82
C LYS A 88 29.85 -3.22 -1.41
N THR A 89 29.30 -4.40 -1.15
CA THR A 89 28.78 -4.73 0.18
C THR A 89 29.94 -4.69 1.17
N PRO A 90 29.82 -3.96 2.28
CA PRO A 90 30.88 -3.91 3.27
C PRO A 90 31.02 -5.27 3.97
N GLN A 91 32.25 -5.64 4.32
CA GLN A 91 32.51 -6.87 5.07
C GLN A 91 32.08 -6.77 6.55
N VAL A 92 32.00 -5.53 7.08
CA VAL A 92 31.60 -5.29 8.47
C VAL A 92 30.08 -5.50 8.60
N PRO A 93 29.62 -6.43 9.47
CA PRO A 93 28.20 -6.62 9.72
C PRO A 93 27.62 -5.45 10.53
N LEU A 94 26.35 -5.12 10.26
CA LEU A 94 25.59 -4.22 11.13
C LEU A 94 25.17 -4.98 12.39
N GLN A 95 25.22 -4.35 13.55
CA GLN A 95 24.92 -5.00 14.82
C GLN A 95 23.72 -4.34 15.52
N ILE A 96 22.77 -5.16 15.97
CA ILE A 96 21.77 -4.82 16.98
C ILE A 96 22.04 -5.75 18.15
N GLU A 97 22.76 -5.28 19.16
CA GLU A 97 23.24 -6.14 20.25
C GLU A 97 22.18 -7.12 20.78
N PRO A 98 22.50 -8.42 20.95
CA PRO A 98 23.75 -9.11 20.60
C PRO A 98 23.82 -9.69 19.16
N HIS A 99 22.90 -9.34 18.26
CA HIS A 99 22.71 -9.99 16.95
C HIS A 99 23.31 -9.21 15.78
N ALA A 100 24.02 -9.92 14.89
CA ALA A 100 24.49 -9.39 13.61
C ALA A 100 23.38 -9.46 12.54
N ILE A 101 23.18 -8.38 11.79
CA ILE A 101 22.26 -8.32 10.66
C ILE A 101 23.00 -8.77 9.40
N GLU A 102 22.43 -9.74 8.70
CA GLU A 102 22.95 -10.23 7.43
C GLU A 102 22.77 -9.21 6.30
N TRP A 103 23.82 -9.05 5.50
CA TRP A 103 23.78 -8.31 4.25
C TRP A 103 23.17 -9.15 3.14
N THR A 104 22.15 -8.61 2.47
CA THR A 104 21.55 -9.26 1.29
C THR A 104 21.58 -8.33 0.08
N SER A 105 21.63 -8.93 -1.11
CA SER A 105 21.57 -8.19 -2.38
C SER A 105 20.17 -7.72 -2.73
N HIS A 106 19.14 -8.39 -2.20
CA HIS A 106 17.74 -8.09 -2.49
C HIS A 106 16.86 -8.44 -1.28
N HIS A 107 15.83 -7.64 -1.03
CA HIS A 107 14.90 -7.91 0.06
C HIS A 107 13.46 -7.55 -0.32
N PRO A 108 12.46 -8.43 -0.06
CA PRO A 108 11.06 -8.10 -0.28
C PRO A 108 10.58 -7.11 0.78
N TYR A 109 10.07 -5.97 0.34
CA TYR A 109 9.45 -4.96 1.16
C TYR A 109 8.05 -4.63 0.65
N LEU A 110 7.03 -4.83 1.49
CA LEU A 110 5.63 -4.64 1.10
C LEU A 110 5.29 -5.38 -0.21
N GLY A 111 5.79 -6.60 -0.40
CA GLY A 111 5.54 -7.38 -1.62
C GLY A 111 6.27 -6.88 -2.88
N ILE A 112 7.14 -5.86 -2.75
CA ILE A 112 8.03 -5.37 -3.79
C ILE A 112 9.46 -5.80 -3.46
N LEU A 113 10.14 -6.43 -4.41
CA LEU A 113 11.54 -6.83 -4.26
C LEU A 113 12.46 -5.65 -4.55
N ILE A 114 13.19 -5.21 -3.53
CA ILE A 114 14.14 -4.10 -3.63
C ILE A 114 15.53 -4.69 -3.87
N ASP A 115 16.09 -4.39 -5.04
CA ASP A 115 17.44 -4.78 -5.43
C ASP A 115 18.47 -3.73 -5.00
N LYS A 116 19.69 -4.17 -4.71
CA LYS A 116 20.84 -3.34 -4.35
C LYS A 116 21.17 -2.22 -5.35
N GLU A 117 20.92 -2.45 -6.64
CA GLU A 117 21.15 -1.47 -7.71
C GLU A 117 19.93 -0.59 -7.99
N LEU A 118 18.79 -0.85 -7.33
CA LEU A 118 17.50 -0.20 -7.61
C LEU A 118 17.07 -0.29 -9.09
N ASN A 119 17.55 -1.32 -9.81
CA ASN A 119 17.19 -1.57 -11.20
C ASN A 119 15.82 -2.27 -11.35
N PHE A 120 15.34 -2.91 -10.26
CA PHE A 120 14.08 -3.64 -10.15
C PHE A 120 13.83 -4.69 -11.25
N LYS A 121 14.86 -5.18 -11.92
CA LYS A 121 14.74 -6.16 -13.01
C LYS A 121 14.08 -7.44 -12.51
N ARG A 122 14.50 -7.91 -11.33
CA ARG A 122 13.97 -9.14 -10.74
C ARG A 122 12.51 -9.00 -10.32
N GLN A 123 12.13 -7.82 -9.83
CA GLN A 123 10.72 -7.51 -9.55
C GLN A 123 9.89 -7.57 -10.84
N VAL A 124 10.38 -6.99 -11.92
CA VAL A 124 9.70 -7.01 -13.23
C VAL A 124 9.55 -8.44 -13.76
N THR A 125 10.59 -9.28 -13.69
CA THR A 125 10.49 -10.69 -14.08
C THR A 125 9.42 -11.43 -13.28
N THR A 126 9.42 -11.26 -11.96
CA THR A 126 8.41 -11.87 -11.08
C THR A 126 6.99 -11.38 -11.43
N MET A 127 6.84 -10.11 -11.80
CA MET A 127 5.55 -9.57 -12.25
C MET A 127 5.14 -10.14 -13.61
N LYS A 128 6.06 -10.26 -14.57
CA LYS A 128 5.80 -10.85 -15.89
C LYS A 128 5.29 -12.27 -15.76
N GLU A 129 5.90 -13.09 -14.91
CA GLU A 129 5.45 -14.46 -14.62
C GLU A 129 4.02 -14.46 -14.06
N ARG A 130 3.77 -13.64 -13.03
CA ARG A 130 2.45 -13.52 -12.39
C ARG A 130 1.35 -12.99 -13.33
N ILE A 131 1.70 -12.13 -14.28
CA ILE A 131 0.79 -11.63 -15.32
C ILE A 131 0.55 -12.73 -16.36
N THR A 132 1.60 -13.38 -16.83
CA THR A 132 1.53 -14.44 -17.86
C THR A 132 0.67 -15.60 -17.40
N THR A 133 0.80 -16.03 -16.14
CA THR A 133 -0.08 -17.07 -15.56
C THR A 133 -1.54 -16.66 -15.59
N ARG A 134 -1.87 -15.41 -15.23
CA ARG A 134 -3.24 -14.90 -15.28
C ARG A 134 -3.75 -14.72 -16.70
N LEU A 135 -2.88 -14.37 -17.66
CA LEU A 135 -3.24 -14.32 -19.08
C LEU A 135 -3.59 -15.71 -19.62
N LYS A 136 -2.86 -16.76 -19.19
CA LYS A 136 -3.22 -18.14 -19.54
C LYS A 136 -4.59 -18.51 -18.99
N THR A 137 -4.89 -18.16 -17.73
CA THR A 137 -6.23 -18.35 -17.15
C THR A 137 -7.29 -17.58 -17.93
N MET A 138 -7.04 -16.31 -18.27
CA MET A 138 -7.94 -15.49 -19.07
C MET A 138 -8.23 -16.13 -20.43
N ARG A 139 -7.20 -16.69 -21.08
CA ARG A 139 -7.32 -17.40 -22.36
C ARG A 139 -8.11 -18.72 -22.25
N ALA A 140 -8.02 -19.41 -21.12
CA ALA A 140 -8.82 -20.61 -20.90
C ALA A 140 -10.32 -20.28 -20.76
N ILE A 141 -10.64 -19.11 -20.22
CA ILE A 141 -12.02 -18.63 -20.04
C ILE A 141 -12.67 -18.21 -21.37
N THR A 142 -11.88 -17.85 -22.39
CA THR A 142 -12.37 -17.46 -23.73
C THR A 142 -12.71 -18.68 -24.63
N SER A 143 -13.23 -19.77 -24.06
CA SER A 143 -13.48 -21.02 -24.80
C SER A 143 -14.45 -20.88 -25.98
N THR A 144 -14.34 -21.79 -26.97
CA THR A 144 -15.10 -21.72 -28.23
C THR A 144 -16.59 -22.03 -28.07
N GLU A 145 -16.98 -22.86 -27.10
CA GLU A 145 -18.37 -23.35 -26.96
C GLU A 145 -19.23 -22.52 -25.98
N GLY A 146 -18.67 -21.45 -25.41
CA GLY A 146 -19.37 -20.60 -24.43
C GLY A 146 -18.47 -19.60 -23.72
N GLY A 147 -17.54 -18.99 -24.46
CA GLY A 147 -16.53 -18.09 -23.92
C GLY A 147 -17.09 -16.89 -23.18
N ALA A 148 -16.32 -16.36 -22.23
CA ALA A 148 -16.74 -15.16 -21.50
C ALA A 148 -16.87 -13.93 -22.42
N ASN A 149 -17.88 -13.12 -22.14
CA ASN A 149 -18.11 -11.86 -22.84
C ASN A 149 -16.96 -10.86 -22.60
N PHE A 150 -16.75 -9.93 -23.55
CA PHE A 150 -15.74 -8.88 -23.48
C PHE A 150 -15.77 -8.11 -22.16
N GLN A 151 -16.95 -7.71 -21.65
CA GLN A 151 -17.05 -6.99 -20.39
C GLN A 151 -16.50 -7.80 -19.20
N VAL A 152 -16.74 -9.12 -19.18
CA VAL A 152 -16.23 -10.01 -18.13
C VAL A 152 -14.72 -10.14 -18.22
N LEU A 153 -14.17 -10.27 -19.43
CA LEU A 153 -12.73 -10.33 -19.65
C LEU A 153 -12.04 -8.99 -19.31
N LYS A 154 -12.64 -7.85 -19.66
CA LYS A 154 -12.17 -6.51 -19.26
C LYS A 154 -12.16 -6.37 -17.75
N LEU A 155 -13.21 -6.82 -17.07
CA LEU A 155 -13.30 -6.84 -15.61
C LEU A 155 -12.19 -7.71 -15.00
N PHE A 156 -11.99 -8.92 -15.52
CA PHE A 156 -10.92 -9.81 -15.10
C PHE A 156 -9.53 -9.16 -15.29
N TYR A 157 -9.28 -8.56 -16.44
CA TYR A 157 -8.03 -7.85 -16.71
C TYR A 157 -7.81 -6.72 -15.70
N VAL A 158 -8.80 -5.86 -15.46
CA VAL A 158 -8.68 -4.73 -14.53
C VAL A 158 -8.41 -5.20 -13.10
N HIS A 159 -9.15 -6.20 -12.61
CA HIS A 159 -9.04 -6.62 -11.21
C HIS A 159 -7.92 -7.62 -10.93
N ALA A 160 -7.62 -8.54 -11.84
CA ALA A 160 -6.64 -9.60 -11.60
C ALA A 160 -5.24 -9.23 -12.13
N ILE A 161 -5.15 -8.60 -13.31
CA ILE A 161 -3.88 -8.34 -14.00
C ILE A 161 -3.41 -6.91 -13.74
N ARG A 162 -4.23 -5.92 -14.07
CA ARG A 162 -3.90 -4.49 -13.94
C ARG A 162 -3.62 -4.10 -12.50
N SER A 163 -4.30 -4.71 -11.53
CA SER A 163 -4.05 -4.50 -10.09
C SER A 163 -2.61 -4.79 -9.66
N ILE A 164 -1.92 -5.74 -10.31
CA ILE A 164 -0.49 -6.04 -10.03
C ILE A 164 0.39 -4.86 -10.46
N VAL A 165 0.10 -4.31 -11.63
CA VAL A 165 0.82 -3.18 -12.21
C VAL A 165 0.53 -1.91 -11.42
N ASP A 166 -0.74 -1.65 -11.12
CA ASP A 166 -1.21 -0.51 -10.34
C ASP A 166 -0.58 -0.49 -8.93
N TYR A 167 -0.43 -1.66 -8.28
CA TYR A 167 0.26 -1.78 -7.00
C TYR A 167 1.74 -1.38 -7.08
N ALA A 168 2.41 -1.75 -8.17
CA ALA A 168 3.82 -1.45 -8.40
C ALA A 168 4.05 -0.11 -9.12
N ALA A 169 3.01 0.70 -9.37
CA ALA A 169 3.10 1.92 -10.16
C ALA A 169 4.23 2.90 -9.73
N PRO A 170 4.47 3.16 -8.43
CA PRO A 170 5.58 4.04 -8.02
C PRO A 170 6.96 3.52 -8.42
N LEU A 171 7.13 2.20 -8.41
CA LEU A 171 8.35 1.54 -8.84
C LEU A 171 8.48 1.54 -10.36
N ILE A 172 7.37 1.28 -11.06
CA ILE A 172 7.34 1.21 -12.52
C ILE A 172 7.76 2.54 -13.17
N ALA A 173 7.44 3.68 -12.55
CA ALA A 173 7.91 4.98 -13.04
C ALA A 173 9.42 5.18 -12.99
N SER A 174 10.15 4.36 -12.22
CA SER A 174 11.62 4.39 -12.16
C SER A 174 12.28 3.34 -13.07
N LEU A 175 11.49 2.55 -13.81
CA LEU A 175 12.03 1.50 -14.69
C LEU A 175 12.65 2.08 -15.95
N ALA A 176 13.59 1.32 -16.51
CA ALA A 176 14.11 1.58 -17.84
C ALA A 176 13.00 1.44 -18.91
N PRO A 177 13.06 2.24 -20.00
CA PRO A 177 12.04 2.21 -21.06
C PRO A 177 11.86 0.82 -21.67
N ASN A 178 12.93 0.04 -21.79
CA ASN A 178 12.88 -1.33 -22.30
C ASN A 178 11.99 -2.22 -21.42
N GLU A 179 12.08 -2.13 -20.09
CA GLU A 179 11.25 -2.96 -19.20
C GLU A 179 9.78 -2.55 -19.23
N MET A 180 9.51 -1.24 -19.36
CA MET A 180 8.15 -0.73 -19.57
C MET A 180 7.54 -1.30 -20.86
N GLU A 181 8.31 -1.35 -21.96
CA GLU A 181 7.83 -1.90 -23.24
C GLU A 181 7.40 -3.37 -23.11
N HIS A 182 8.10 -4.16 -22.27
CA HIS A 182 7.69 -5.54 -22.03
C HIS A 182 6.34 -5.64 -21.28
N LEU A 183 6.08 -4.73 -20.34
CA LEU A 183 4.78 -4.66 -19.66
C LEU A 183 3.67 -4.23 -20.64
N GLU A 184 3.95 -3.27 -21.53
CA GLU A 184 3.05 -2.88 -22.61
C GLU A 184 2.74 -4.05 -23.56
N LYS A 185 3.74 -4.88 -23.91
CA LYS A 185 3.54 -6.10 -24.71
C LYS A 185 2.56 -7.08 -24.04
N LEU A 186 2.64 -7.24 -22.72
CA LEU A 186 1.70 -8.08 -21.97
C LEU A 186 0.27 -7.52 -21.99
N GLN A 187 0.10 -6.19 -21.87
CA GLN A 187 -1.21 -5.57 -22.07
C GLN A 187 -1.73 -5.75 -23.50
N ASN A 188 -0.86 -5.61 -24.51
CA ASN A 188 -1.24 -5.81 -25.91
C ASN A 188 -1.65 -7.26 -26.19
N GLN A 189 -1.06 -8.23 -25.50
CA GLN A 189 -1.51 -9.62 -25.53
C GLN A 189 -2.87 -9.78 -24.84
N ALA A 190 -3.09 -9.13 -23.71
CA ALA A 190 -4.37 -9.11 -23.01
C ALA A 190 -5.49 -8.55 -23.90
N LEU A 191 -5.24 -7.42 -24.57
CA LEU A 191 -6.19 -6.77 -25.49
C LEU A 191 -6.64 -7.70 -26.62
N ARG A 192 -5.70 -8.44 -27.21
CA ARG A 192 -6.02 -9.42 -28.27
C ARG A 192 -6.91 -10.55 -27.75
N ILE A 193 -6.63 -11.05 -26.55
CA ILE A 193 -7.47 -12.10 -25.93
C ILE A 193 -8.86 -11.56 -25.62
N MET A 194 -8.97 -10.34 -25.08
CA MET A 194 -10.25 -9.73 -24.74
C MET A 194 -11.13 -9.48 -25.97
N LEU A 195 -10.55 -8.98 -27.07
CA LEU A 195 -11.28 -8.63 -28.29
C LEU A 195 -11.38 -9.77 -29.31
N GLY A 196 -10.71 -10.90 -29.09
CA GLY A 196 -10.56 -11.96 -30.11
C GLY A 196 -9.84 -11.49 -31.37
N ALA A 197 -9.03 -10.42 -31.29
CA ALA A 197 -8.49 -9.73 -32.46
C ALA A 197 -7.31 -10.52 -33.09
N PRO A 198 -7.24 -10.60 -34.43
CA PRO A 198 -6.14 -11.25 -35.13
C PRO A 198 -4.83 -10.46 -34.95
N GLY A 199 -3.69 -11.15 -35.14
CA GLY A 199 -2.35 -10.62 -34.85
C GLY A 199 -1.99 -9.30 -35.55
N TRP A 200 -2.50 -9.09 -36.77
CA TRP A 200 -2.28 -7.91 -37.62
C TRP A 200 -3.12 -6.69 -37.23
N THR A 201 -4.05 -6.82 -36.29
CA THR A 201 -4.87 -5.69 -35.85
C THR A 201 -3.99 -4.61 -35.22
N LYS A 202 -4.15 -3.36 -35.67
CA LYS A 202 -3.40 -2.22 -35.13
C LYS A 202 -3.71 -2.04 -33.65
N ILE A 203 -2.65 -1.88 -32.83
CA ILE A 203 -2.75 -1.73 -31.37
C ILE A 203 -3.59 -0.52 -30.98
N VAL A 204 -3.52 0.57 -31.75
CA VAL A 204 -4.29 1.80 -31.51
C VAL A 204 -5.79 1.52 -31.56
N ASN A 205 -6.26 0.75 -32.56
CA ASN A 205 -7.67 0.40 -32.70
C ASN A 205 -8.14 -0.48 -31.54
N MET A 206 -7.34 -1.48 -31.14
CA MET A 206 -7.67 -2.33 -29.99
C MET A 206 -7.77 -1.54 -28.68
N ARG A 207 -6.93 -0.52 -28.49
CA ARG A 207 -6.98 0.34 -27.30
C ARG A 207 -8.19 1.25 -27.28
N ALA A 208 -8.56 1.79 -28.46
CA ALA A 208 -9.75 2.61 -28.62
C ALA A 208 -11.02 1.79 -28.35
N GLU A 209 -11.12 0.60 -28.94
CA GLU A 209 -12.27 -0.30 -28.75
C GLU A 209 -12.39 -0.78 -27.30
N ALA A 210 -11.27 -1.15 -26.68
CA ALA A 210 -11.29 -1.65 -25.31
C ALA A 210 -11.43 -0.55 -24.25
N ASP A 211 -11.33 0.73 -24.63
CA ASP A 211 -11.23 1.89 -23.74
C ASP A 211 -10.20 1.64 -22.61
N LEU A 212 -8.96 1.36 -23.00
CA LEU A 212 -7.86 1.10 -22.08
C LEU A 212 -6.63 1.96 -22.43
N PRO A 213 -6.13 2.79 -21.50
CA PRO A 213 -4.93 3.56 -21.71
C PRO A 213 -3.69 2.64 -21.69
N GLN A 214 -2.59 3.17 -22.22
CA GLN A 214 -1.27 2.58 -22.06
C GLN A 214 -0.93 2.42 -20.57
N ILE A 215 -0.22 1.35 -20.21
CA ILE A 215 0.30 1.15 -18.86
C ILE A 215 1.13 2.37 -18.44
N ASN A 216 1.98 2.90 -19.33
CA ASN A 216 2.82 4.03 -18.97
C ASN A 216 2.00 5.27 -18.55
N HIS A 217 1.01 5.65 -19.35
CA HIS A 217 0.11 6.77 -19.05
C HIS A 217 -0.66 6.55 -17.74
N ARG A 218 -1.13 5.31 -17.52
CA ARG A 218 -1.82 4.93 -16.29
C ARG A 218 -0.92 5.04 -15.05
N VAL A 219 0.32 4.57 -15.16
CA VAL A 219 1.32 4.66 -14.08
C VAL A 219 1.63 6.11 -13.75
N HIS A 220 1.84 6.95 -14.77
CA HIS A 220 2.02 8.39 -14.57
C HIS A 220 0.82 9.02 -13.86
N ALA A 221 -0.41 8.75 -14.30
CA ALA A 221 -1.62 9.26 -13.64
C ALA A 221 -1.72 8.82 -12.17
N MET A 222 -1.43 7.54 -11.87
CA MET A 222 -1.45 7.01 -10.51
C MET A 222 -0.39 7.69 -9.62
N ASN A 223 0.82 7.85 -10.14
CA ASN A 223 1.92 8.47 -9.41
C ASN A 223 1.69 9.96 -9.20
N THR A 224 1.14 10.67 -10.18
CA THR A 224 0.73 12.06 -10.02
C THR A 224 -0.31 12.20 -8.91
N SER A 225 -1.32 11.33 -8.85
CA SER A 225 -2.30 11.32 -7.75
C SER A 225 -1.66 11.03 -6.38
N LEU A 226 -0.70 10.11 -6.31
CA LEU A 226 0.03 9.81 -5.07
C LEU A 226 0.89 11.01 -4.62
N LEU A 227 1.58 11.65 -5.56
CA LEU A 227 2.39 12.82 -5.30
C LEU A 227 1.54 14.01 -4.88
N ALA A 228 0.39 14.23 -5.52
CA ALA A 228 -0.58 15.24 -5.15
C ALA A 228 -0.97 15.16 -3.67
N LYS A 229 -1.31 13.94 -3.23
CA LYS A 229 -1.64 13.65 -1.82
C LYS A 229 -0.46 13.85 -0.88
N THR A 230 0.76 13.66 -1.37
CA THR A 230 2.00 13.85 -0.58
C THR A 230 2.35 15.34 -0.46
N LEU A 231 2.13 16.12 -1.51
CA LEU A 231 2.34 17.57 -1.56
C LEU A 231 1.32 18.31 -0.69
N ALA A 232 0.06 17.86 -0.67
CA ALA A 232 -1.00 18.46 0.13
C ALA A 232 -0.89 18.17 1.64
N GLN A 233 -0.05 17.21 2.06
CA GLN A 233 0.11 16.93 3.48
C GLN A 233 1.03 17.99 4.12
N PRO A 234 0.67 18.55 5.28
CA PRO A 234 1.51 19.54 6.00
C PRO A 234 2.77 18.91 6.61
N ARG A 235 3.00 17.62 6.37
CA ARG A 235 4.14 16.88 6.92
C ARG A 235 5.35 17.05 6.03
N TYR A 236 6.49 17.26 6.65
CA TYR A 236 7.77 17.24 5.95
C TYR A 236 7.95 15.92 5.20
N SER A 237 8.10 16.00 3.89
CA SER A 237 8.56 14.88 3.08
C SER A 237 9.61 15.34 2.08
N GLU A 238 10.72 14.62 2.04
CA GLU A 238 11.83 14.94 1.14
C GLU A 238 11.43 14.78 -0.33
N VAL A 239 10.47 13.91 -0.62
CA VAL A 239 9.90 13.74 -1.96
C VAL A 239 9.14 15.00 -2.38
N ALA A 240 8.21 15.49 -1.55
CA ALA A 240 7.48 16.72 -1.81
C ALA A 240 8.43 17.90 -2.02
N ARG A 241 9.39 18.07 -1.11
CA ARG A 241 10.35 19.17 -1.16
C ARG A 241 11.14 19.18 -2.47
N ARG A 242 11.64 18.02 -2.92
CA ARG A 242 12.40 17.92 -4.17
C ARG A 242 11.53 18.17 -5.40
N VAL A 243 10.30 17.67 -5.42
CA VAL A 243 9.38 17.91 -6.53
C VAL A 243 8.96 19.38 -6.59
N GLN A 244 8.66 20.02 -5.45
CA GLN A 244 8.38 21.47 -5.38
C GLN A 244 9.59 22.29 -5.84
N GLN A 245 10.79 21.91 -5.41
CA GLN A 245 12.02 22.55 -5.87
C GLN A 245 12.19 22.41 -7.39
N SER A 246 11.95 21.23 -7.96
CA SER A 246 12.01 21.02 -9.42
C SER A 246 10.88 21.72 -10.19
N LEU A 247 9.70 21.91 -9.58
CA LEU A 247 8.60 22.66 -10.19
C LEU A 247 8.89 24.16 -10.25
N ALA A 248 9.59 24.70 -9.26
CA ALA A 248 9.99 26.11 -9.18
C ALA A 248 11.26 26.44 -9.97
N GLN A 249 12.02 25.42 -10.40
CA GLN A 249 13.22 25.59 -11.21
C GLN A 249 12.89 25.97 -12.65
N ASP A 250 13.74 26.81 -13.22
CA ASP A 250 13.72 27.15 -14.65
C ASP A 250 14.22 25.96 -15.48
N GLU A 251 13.49 25.60 -16.55
CA GLU A 251 13.80 24.41 -17.36
C GLU A 251 15.06 24.64 -18.21
N ASP A 252 15.30 25.86 -18.65
CA ASP A 252 16.42 26.19 -19.54
C ASP A 252 17.77 26.09 -18.82
N LEU A 253 17.78 26.38 -17.51
CA LEU A 253 18.98 26.34 -16.68
C LEU A 253 19.27 24.94 -16.12
N PHE A 254 18.24 24.11 -15.92
CA PHE A 254 18.36 22.82 -15.24
C PHE A 254 18.07 21.64 -16.18
N THR A 255 18.99 21.39 -17.11
CA THR A 255 18.88 20.30 -18.09
C THR A 255 19.05 18.88 -17.53
N LYS A 256 19.44 18.75 -16.24
CA LYS A 256 19.65 17.44 -15.61
C LYS A 256 18.33 16.72 -15.37
N ARG A 257 18.13 15.62 -16.10
CA ARG A 257 16.98 14.71 -15.95
C ARG A 257 17.09 13.88 -14.66
N THR A 258 16.70 14.48 -13.54
CA THR A 258 16.48 13.75 -12.28
C THR A 258 15.06 13.20 -12.22
N TRP A 259 14.80 12.20 -11.38
CA TRP A 259 13.44 11.67 -11.18
C TRP A 259 12.45 12.77 -10.77
N ALA A 260 12.90 13.77 -9.98
CA ALA A 260 12.07 14.89 -9.54
C ALA A 260 11.76 15.85 -10.69
N HIS A 261 12.72 16.08 -11.60
CA HIS A 261 12.52 16.85 -12.82
C HIS A 261 11.52 16.16 -13.77
N THR A 262 11.69 14.86 -14.05
CA THR A 262 10.75 14.08 -14.88
C THR A 262 9.33 14.12 -14.29
N THR A 263 9.23 14.05 -12.97
CA THR A 263 7.95 14.16 -12.26
C THR A 263 7.33 15.55 -12.39
N ALA A 264 8.14 16.60 -12.20
CA ALA A 264 7.71 17.99 -12.34
C ALA A 264 7.22 18.28 -13.77
N GLN A 265 7.94 17.80 -14.78
CA GLN A 265 7.51 17.87 -16.18
C GLN A 265 6.18 17.14 -16.38
N GLY A 266 6.03 15.93 -15.86
CA GLY A 266 4.75 15.20 -15.94
C GLY A 266 3.59 15.97 -15.31
N ILE A 267 3.81 16.67 -14.19
CA ILE A 267 2.82 17.54 -13.55
C ILE A 267 2.46 18.75 -14.44
N LYS A 268 3.46 19.38 -15.08
CA LYS A 268 3.26 20.49 -16.02
C LYS A 268 2.50 20.04 -17.28
N THR A 269 2.90 18.91 -17.88
CA THR A 269 2.24 18.34 -19.07
C THR A 269 0.79 17.98 -18.81
N LEU A 270 0.47 17.47 -17.62
CA LEU A 270 -0.92 17.19 -17.21
C LEU A 270 -1.71 18.45 -16.82
N GLN A 271 -1.07 19.63 -16.80
CA GLN A 271 -1.65 20.91 -16.40
C GLN A 271 -2.27 20.89 -14.99
N VAL A 272 -1.78 20.00 -14.10
CA VAL A 272 -2.30 19.86 -12.73
C VAL A 272 -1.54 20.70 -11.71
N GLN A 273 -0.51 21.46 -12.10
CA GLN A 273 0.33 22.21 -11.17
C GLN A 273 -0.45 23.19 -10.28
N ALA A 274 -1.32 24.02 -10.87
CA ALA A 274 -2.08 25.02 -10.12
C ALA A 274 -2.98 24.36 -9.04
N PRO A 275 -3.81 23.35 -9.36
CA PRO A 275 -4.55 22.59 -8.37
C PRO A 275 -3.69 21.96 -7.27
N LEU A 276 -2.46 21.53 -7.57
CA LEU A 276 -1.58 20.91 -6.58
C LEU A 276 -1.00 21.91 -5.59
N LEU A 277 -0.68 23.10 -6.04
CA LEU A 277 -0.13 24.18 -5.21
C LEU A 277 -1.23 24.89 -4.41
N SER A 278 -2.45 24.97 -4.95
CA SER A 278 -3.59 25.62 -4.29
C SER A 278 -4.33 24.72 -3.30
N ARG A 279 -3.95 23.44 -3.17
CA ARG A 279 -4.53 22.52 -2.18
C ARG A 279 -4.11 22.92 -0.77
N THR A 280 -4.95 23.72 -0.12
CA THR A 280 -4.92 23.96 1.31
C THR A 280 -5.64 22.84 2.05
N THR A 281 -5.53 22.81 3.38
CA THR A 281 -6.41 21.99 4.22
C THR A 281 -7.85 22.40 3.92
N ASP A 282 -8.73 21.42 3.67
CA ASP A 282 -10.15 21.70 3.49
C ASP A 282 -10.66 22.50 4.69
N ALA A 283 -11.44 23.55 4.42
CA ALA A 283 -12.02 24.35 5.48
C ALA A 283 -12.86 23.43 6.39
N GLN A 284 -12.80 23.70 7.68
CA GLN A 284 -13.64 23.02 8.65
C GLN A 284 -15.11 23.23 8.27
N HIS A 285 -15.92 22.17 8.32
CA HIS A 285 -17.36 22.30 8.09
C HIS A 285 -17.92 23.34 9.09
N PRO A 286 -18.80 24.26 8.66
CA PRO A 286 -19.33 25.32 9.54
C PRO A 286 -19.90 24.78 10.86
N ASP A 287 -20.58 23.63 10.78
CA ASP A 287 -21.23 22.99 11.93
C ASP A 287 -20.30 22.08 12.77
N TYR A 288 -19.06 21.86 12.34
CA TYR A 288 -18.13 21.04 13.11
C TYR A 288 -17.39 21.93 14.10
N GLU A 289 -17.67 21.77 15.40
CA GLU A 289 -16.87 22.33 16.48
C GLU A 289 -16.00 21.21 17.06
N PRO A 290 -14.66 21.35 17.06
CA PRO A 290 -13.80 20.30 17.58
C PRO A 290 -13.90 20.34 19.12
N PRO A 291 -14.10 19.19 19.80
CA PRO A 291 -14.11 19.19 21.26
C PRO A 291 -12.78 19.73 21.78
N PRO A 292 -12.79 20.60 22.81
CA PRO A 292 -11.56 21.12 23.38
C PRO A 292 -10.63 19.98 23.81
N PRO A 293 -9.30 20.15 23.69
CA PRO A 293 -8.34 19.09 23.95
C PRO A 293 -8.33 18.59 25.41
N TRP A 294 -8.91 19.35 26.33
CA TRP A 294 -9.10 18.98 27.74
C TRP A 294 -10.44 18.29 28.03
N GLN A 295 -11.36 18.21 27.06
CA GLN A 295 -12.59 17.45 27.21
C GLN A 295 -12.27 15.97 27.16
N GLU A 296 -12.78 15.21 28.13
CA GLU A 296 -12.61 13.76 28.12
C GLU A 296 -13.23 13.18 26.84
N PRO A 297 -12.53 12.26 26.16
CA PRO A 297 -13.08 11.64 24.96
C PRO A 297 -14.39 10.93 25.32
N LEU A 298 -15.43 11.16 24.50
CA LEU A 298 -16.75 10.52 24.64
C LEU A 298 -16.69 8.97 24.69
N TYR A 299 -15.56 8.39 24.28
CA TYR A 299 -15.33 6.96 24.25
C TYR A 299 -14.22 6.57 25.22
N HIS A 300 -14.57 5.74 26.21
CA HIS A 300 -13.62 5.09 27.09
C HIS A 300 -13.10 3.80 26.44
N PHE A 301 -11.83 3.78 26.04
CA PHE A 301 -11.19 2.57 25.52
C PHE A 301 -10.55 1.79 26.68
N SER A 302 -11.18 0.71 27.10
CA SER A 302 -10.55 -0.25 28.02
C SER A 302 -9.68 -1.23 27.23
N VAL A 303 -8.36 -1.20 27.45
CA VAL A 303 -7.45 -2.20 26.88
C VAL A 303 -7.24 -3.32 27.90
N THR A 304 -7.95 -4.43 27.71
CA THR A 304 -7.77 -5.66 28.49
C THR A 304 -6.73 -6.56 27.85
N ARG A 305 -5.78 -7.05 28.66
CA ARG A 305 -4.86 -8.10 28.22
C ARG A 305 -5.54 -9.45 28.37
N LEU A 306 -5.50 -10.26 27.31
CA LEU A 306 -5.89 -11.66 27.40
C LEU A 306 -5.03 -12.36 28.46
N THR A 307 -5.64 -13.25 29.23
CA THR A 307 -4.94 -13.99 30.29
C THR A 307 -3.88 -14.94 29.73
N ALA A 308 -4.01 -15.33 28.47
CA ALA A 308 -3.09 -16.22 27.77
C ALA A 308 -2.89 -15.82 26.30
N SER A 309 -1.97 -16.52 25.63
CA SER A 309 -1.75 -16.37 24.18
C SER A 309 -3.01 -16.74 23.40
N LYS A 310 -3.31 -16.03 22.31
CA LYS A 310 -4.44 -16.33 21.41
C LYS A 310 -4.45 -17.79 20.92
N ALA A 311 -3.28 -18.44 20.86
CA ALA A 311 -3.15 -19.83 20.40
C ALA A 311 -3.64 -20.87 21.43
N SER A 312 -3.73 -20.51 22.72
CA SER A 312 -4.09 -21.42 23.81
C SER A 312 -5.51 -21.19 24.34
N LEU A 313 -6.22 -20.18 23.85
CA LEU A 313 -7.58 -19.83 24.27
C LEU A 313 -8.58 -20.44 23.29
N SER A 314 -9.56 -21.18 23.82
CA SER A 314 -10.71 -21.63 23.04
C SER A 314 -11.63 -20.45 22.69
N ALA A 315 -12.52 -20.62 21.71
CA ALA A 315 -13.51 -19.59 21.36
C ALA A 315 -14.43 -19.26 22.55
N ASP A 316 -14.72 -20.25 23.39
CA ASP A 316 -15.59 -20.13 24.56
C ASP A 316 -14.90 -19.37 25.70
N ASP A 317 -13.59 -19.56 25.88
CA ASP A 317 -12.82 -18.79 26.87
C ASP A 317 -12.70 -17.31 26.49
N LEU A 318 -12.61 -17.03 25.19
CA LEU A 318 -12.55 -15.68 24.63
C LEU A 318 -13.87 -14.94 24.82
N THR A 319 -15.02 -15.60 24.58
CA THR A 319 -16.34 -15.03 24.81
C THR A 319 -16.59 -14.81 26.31
N ALA A 320 -16.26 -15.78 27.16
CA ALA A 320 -16.37 -15.63 28.62
C ALA A 320 -15.46 -14.52 29.19
N GLN A 321 -14.32 -14.24 28.57
CA GLN A 321 -13.47 -13.09 28.95
C GLN A 321 -14.06 -11.77 28.44
N LEU A 322 -14.67 -11.75 27.26
CA LEU A 322 -15.37 -10.58 26.73
C LEU A 322 -16.54 -10.20 27.64
N ASP A 323 -17.36 -11.19 28.02
CA ASP A 323 -18.56 -11.02 28.83
C ASP A 323 -18.25 -10.54 30.26
N ARG A 324 -17.13 -10.98 30.83
CA ARG A 324 -16.64 -10.50 32.13
C ARG A 324 -16.20 -9.03 32.11
N HIS A 325 -15.81 -8.51 30.95
CA HIS A 325 -15.28 -7.16 30.79
C HIS A 325 -16.26 -6.19 30.11
N SER A 326 -17.31 -6.68 29.46
CA SER A 326 -18.46 -5.87 29.06
C SER A 326 -19.21 -5.44 30.31
N ALA A 327 -18.77 -4.34 30.92
CA ALA A 327 -19.48 -3.72 32.02
C ALA A 327 -20.91 -3.29 31.57
N PRO A 328 -21.88 -3.20 32.51
CA PRO A 328 -23.30 -3.00 32.24
C PRO A 328 -23.68 -1.77 31.38
N TRP A 329 -22.76 -0.84 31.15
CA TRP A 329 -22.98 0.34 30.29
C TRP A 329 -23.24 -0.02 28.81
N MET A 330 -22.73 -1.16 28.31
CA MET A 330 -22.99 -1.62 26.94
C MET A 330 -24.46 -2.07 26.74
N MET A 331 -25.11 -2.52 27.82
CA MET A 331 -26.56 -2.77 27.85
C MET A 331 -27.37 -1.49 28.06
N GLN A 332 -26.74 -0.42 28.54
CA GLN A 332 -27.35 0.88 28.80
C GLN A 332 -27.40 1.76 27.55
N THR A 333 -26.41 1.66 26.66
CA THR A 333 -26.43 2.34 25.35
C THR A 333 -27.53 1.80 24.43
N LEU A 334 -27.85 0.51 24.49
CA LEU A 334 -29.03 -0.07 23.81
C LEU A 334 -30.36 0.42 24.39
N ARG A 335 -30.40 0.83 25.66
CA ARG A 335 -31.59 1.41 26.32
C ARG A 335 -31.74 2.92 26.11
N TYR A 336 -30.69 3.62 25.68
CA TYR A 336 -30.68 5.07 25.49
C TYR A 336 -30.98 5.52 24.06
N ILE A 337 -31.19 4.57 23.14
CA ILE A 337 -31.79 4.87 21.84
C ILE A 337 -33.27 5.21 22.10
N SER A 338 -33.57 6.51 22.10
CA SER A 338 -34.91 7.09 22.32
C SER A 338 -35.99 6.38 21.49
N PRO A 339 -37.23 6.23 22.01
CA PRO A 339 -38.34 5.58 21.32
C PRO A 339 -38.80 6.30 20.03
N MET A 340 -38.23 7.46 19.69
CA MET A 340 -38.64 8.27 18.54
C MET A 340 -38.17 7.70 17.18
N ASP A 341 -37.15 6.84 17.16
CA ASP A 341 -36.64 6.18 15.94
C ASP A 341 -37.21 4.77 15.69
N GLN A 342 -38.10 4.27 16.56
CA GLN A 342 -38.69 2.93 16.41
C GLN A 342 -39.79 2.84 15.34
N SER A 343 -40.22 3.97 14.76
CA SER A 343 -41.24 4.00 13.71
C SER A 343 -40.67 3.76 12.30
N ILE A 344 -39.39 4.10 12.08
CA ILE A 344 -38.71 3.99 10.78
C ILE A 344 -38.22 2.56 10.50
N LEU A 345 -38.13 1.71 11.53
CA LEU A 345 -37.68 0.32 11.44
C LEU A 345 -38.82 -0.72 11.39
N ARG A 346 -40.08 -0.30 11.24
CA ARG A 346 -41.25 -1.20 11.28
C ARG A 346 -41.64 -1.85 9.94
N HIS A 347 -40.95 -1.55 8.84
CA HIS A 347 -41.17 -2.28 7.61
C HIS A 347 -39.89 -2.94 7.12
N THR A 348 -39.93 -4.27 7.15
CA THR A 348 -39.08 -5.26 6.47
C THR A 348 -37.72 -5.59 7.12
N GLU A 349 -37.73 -6.76 7.78
CA GLU A 349 -36.60 -7.71 7.94
C GLU A 349 -35.51 -7.45 9.01
N LEU A 350 -35.91 -7.34 10.27
CA LEU A 350 -35.02 -7.57 11.43
C LEU A 350 -35.18 -8.94 12.12
N LEU A 351 -36.04 -9.81 11.61
CA LEU A 351 -36.11 -11.23 12.03
C LEU A 351 -35.30 -12.18 11.13
N LEU A 352 -34.71 -11.67 10.04
CA LEU A 352 -33.88 -12.44 9.11
C LEU A 352 -32.36 -12.32 9.36
N LEU A 353 -31.90 -11.40 10.21
CA LEU A 353 -30.47 -11.18 10.49
C LEU A 353 -29.95 -11.77 11.81
N LEU A 354 -30.81 -12.33 12.66
CA LEU A 354 -30.37 -13.01 13.89
C LEU A 354 -30.43 -14.54 13.82
N CYS A 355 -31.12 -15.13 12.83
CA CYS A 355 -31.20 -16.60 12.67
C CYS A 355 -30.52 -17.17 11.41
N THR A 356 -30.09 -16.36 10.43
CA THR A 356 -29.40 -16.88 9.21
C THR A 356 -27.87 -16.85 9.29
N ALA A 357 -27.27 -16.34 10.36
CA ALA A 357 -25.82 -16.28 10.51
C ALA A 357 -25.18 -17.52 11.19
N ILE A 358 -25.96 -18.48 11.71
CA ILE A 358 -25.40 -19.61 12.49
C ILE A 358 -25.79 -21.01 12.00
N THR A 359 -26.76 -21.20 11.08
CA THR A 359 -27.19 -22.59 10.76
C THR A 359 -27.53 -22.95 9.32
N LEU A 360 -27.16 -22.19 8.28
CA LEU A 360 -27.28 -22.66 6.88
C LEU A 360 -26.12 -22.16 5.98
N ALA A 361 -24.91 -22.61 6.26
CA ALA A 361 -23.77 -22.53 5.33
C ALA A 361 -23.21 -23.93 5.01
N SER A 362 -24.09 -24.92 4.82
CA SER A 362 -23.69 -26.25 4.33
C SER A 362 -24.68 -26.99 3.41
N SER A 363 -25.87 -26.46 3.08
CA SER A 363 -26.75 -27.15 2.12
C SER A 363 -27.77 -26.20 1.48
N ALA A 364 -27.48 -25.71 0.27
CA ALA A 364 -28.44 -25.29 -0.77
C ALA A 364 -27.70 -24.53 -1.89
N TYR A 365 -26.66 -25.15 -2.46
CA TYR A 365 -26.09 -24.73 -3.74
C TYR A 365 -26.82 -25.50 -4.84
N GLN A 366 -28.07 -25.13 -5.14
CA GLN A 366 -28.82 -25.49 -6.35
C GLN A 366 -30.29 -25.09 -6.16
N THR A 367 -30.72 -24.02 -6.83
CA THR A 367 -31.98 -23.87 -7.60
C THR A 367 -32.42 -22.40 -7.65
N THR A 368 -32.95 -21.98 -8.79
CA THR A 368 -33.66 -20.71 -9.06
C THR A 368 -32.82 -19.44 -9.23
N HIS A 369 -31.88 -19.45 -10.19
CA HIS A 369 -32.11 -18.75 -11.45
C HIS A 369 -33.54 -18.97 -12.01
N GLN A 370 -34.48 -18.02 -11.83
CA GLN A 370 -35.62 -17.71 -12.71
C GLN A 370 -36.68 -16.87 -11.95
N ARG A 371 -36.66 -15.55 -12.15
CA ARG A 371 -37.82 -14.63 -12.36
C ARG A 371 -37.37 -13.18 -12.17
N CYS A 372 -37.94 -12.27 -12.96
CA CYS A 372 -37.66 -10.83 -13.09
C CYS A 372 -36.53 -10.51 -14.11
N ARG A 373 -36.63 -10.88 -15.40
CA ARG A 373 -37.45 -10.24 -16.45
C ARG A 373 -38.88 -9.86 -16.03
N GLN A 374 -39.24 -8.61 -16.35
CA GLN A 374 -40.53 -7.90 -16.17
C GLN A 374 -40.67 -7.12 -14.86
N ASN A 375 -40.16 -5.88 -14.85
CA ASN A 375 -40.98 -4.68 -15.04
C ASN A 375 -40.09 -3.52 -15.52
#